data_AF-A0A7J5BQX3-F1
#
_entry.id   AF-A0A7J5BQX3-F1
#
_cell.length_a   1.000
_cell.length_b   1.000
_cell.length_c   1.000
_cell.angle_alpha   90.00
_cell.angle_beta   90.00
_cell.angle_gamma   90.00
#
_symmetry.space_group_name_H-M   'P 1'
#
loop_
_entity.id
_entity.type
_entity.pdbx_description
1 polymer ?
#
loop_
_entity_poly.entity_id
_entity_poly.type
_entity_poly.pdbx_seq_one_letter_code
_entity_poly.pdbx_strand_id
1 'polypeptide(L)'
;MSGFDQPTIGTRPGAADHVRPDDPTDVRRTSAIDSIAHLDPVVEAAPARIDAGPAAQDSPENLLHFARRRAMRLVGRRAFTRDDVDDIVQEAYFGLLEAHNERGGRTPNEKLIVDRVTKLASRWHLPADVRYESFAGRRVYLGLVDEFLQVKGRMPSRVEEDVIADGVRAGWHDPEHRPAPDFHRISLTPHVSFDERWCGDDAVEPALADPTDRVGDATPEQVRDADSRDEAAEALAERLTQAQMGAVERRRRAWSLFAQALGLPDAAAASLGPREVTAVKAVVRGRLASIAAEYLDGESDERTTEALFAPFGECTMAQRDLIAAALERNPGEAERLWTSAVNAANRRGASTKTTDSPV
;
A
#
# COMPACT_ATOMS: atom_id res chain seq x y z
N MET A 1 55.64 39.36 22.60
CA MET A 1 55.43 40.81 22.44
C MET A 1 55.25 41.08 20.95
N SER A 2 54.36 42.03 20.61
CA SER A 2 53.85 42.35 19.26
C SER A 2 52.76 41.37 18.79
N GLY A 3 51.48 41.72 18.68
CA GLY A 3 50.85 43.01 18.42
C GLY A 3 50.38 43.00 16.96
N PHE A 4 49.12 42.63 16.71
CA PHE A 4 48.52 42.70 15.39
C PHE A 4 47.07 43.17 15.47
N ASP A 5 46.78 44.08 14.54
CA ASP A 5 45.70 45.06 14.49
C ASP A 5 44.30 44.47 14.29
N GLN A 6 43.32 45.13 14.91
CA GLN A 6 41.92 45.06 14.49
C GLN A 6 41.62 46.20 13.50
N PRO A 7 40.90 45.93 12.39
CA PRO A 7 40.26 46.99 11.62
C PRO A 7 38.81 47.21 12.07
N THR A 8 38.55 48.46 12.45
CA THR A 8 37.25 49.05 12.77
C THR A 8 36.62 49.73 11.54
N ILE A 9 35.28 49.73 11.52
CA ILE A 9 34.37 50.74 10.93
C ILE A 9 34.09 50.69 9.42
N GLY A 10 32.80 50.58 9.11
CA GLY A 10 32.22 50.86 7.79
C GLY A 10 30.70 51.09 7.89
N THR A 11 30.29 52.14 8.58
CA THR A 11 28.90 52.63 8.65
C THR A 11 28.46 53.18 7.30
N ARG A 12 27.30 52.77 6.78
CA ARG A 12 26.69 53.34 5.57
C ARG A 12 25.20 53.61 5.81
N PRO A 13 24.75 54.88 5.93
CA PRO A 13 23.35 55.24 5.88
C PRO A 13 22.99 55.72 4.47
N GLY A 14 21.85 55.29 3.94
CA GLY A 14 21.34 55.71 2.64
C GLY A 14 19.83 55.59 2.59
N ALA A 15 19.17 56.69 2.93
CA ALA A 15 17.75 56.91 2.78
C ALA A 15 17.35 57.04 1.31
N ALA A 16 16.15 56.57 0.95
CA ALA A 16 15.39 57.08 -0.18
C ALA A 16 13.88 56.86 0.06
N ASP A 17 13.20 57.95 0.36
CA ASP A 17 11.76 58.15 0.27
C ASP A 17 11.27 57.96 -1.16
N HIS A 18 10.14 57.26 -1.36
CA HIS A 18 9.20 57.51 -2.48
C HIS A 18 7.76 57.13 -2.10
N VAL A 19 7.03 58.14 -1.62
CA VAL A 19 5.76 58.70 -2.12
C VAL A 19 4.80 57.75 -2.91
N ARG A 20 3.61 57.57 -2.30
CA ARG A 20 2.24 57.20 -2.78
C ARG A 20 1.79 57.93 -4.08
N PRO A 21 0.78 57.48 -4.87
CA PRO A 21 -0.62 57.37 -4.38
C PRO A 21 -1.62 56.41 -5.09
N ASP A 22 -2.73 56.20 -4.39
CA ASP A 22 -4.15 56.04 -4.77
C ASP A 22 -4.56 55.70 -6.21
N ASP A 23 -5.38 54.65 -6.35
CA ASP A 23 -6.35 54.51 -7.44
C ASP A 23 -7.63 53.79 -6.97
N PRO A 24 -8.76 54.51 -6.81
CA PRO A 24 -10.08 53.91 -6.73
C PRO A 24 -11.03 54.51 -7.79
N THR A 25 -11.36 53.72 -8.82
CA THR A 25 -12.51 54.03 -9.69
C THR A 25 -13.59 52.96 -9.59
N ASP A 26 -14.63 53.40 -8.90
CA ASP A 26 -16.04 53.01 -8.90
C ASP A 26 -16.65 53.21 -10.31
N VAL A 27 -17.30 52.20 -10.90
CA VAL A 27 -18.36 52.42 -11.90
C VAL A 27 -19.55 51.50 -11.62
N ARG A 28 -20.68 52.19 -11.48
CA ARG A 28 -22.01 51.76 -11.08
C ARG A 28 -22.83 51.19 -12.25
N ARG A 29 -23.82 50.34 -11.86
CA ARG A 29 -25.22 50.26 -12.34
C ARG A 29 -25.48 49.96 -13.82
N THR A 30 -26.30 48.94 -14.10
CA THR A 30 -27.77 49.13 -14.25
C THR A 30 -28.52 47.79 -14.33
N SER A 31 -29.67 47.81 -13.67
CA SER A 31 -30.80 46.89 -13.72
C SER A 31 -31.48 46.80 -15.09
N ALA A 32 -32.04 45.64 -15.42
CA ALA A 32 -33.28 45.55 -16.20
C ALA A 32 -34.03 44.24 -15.84
N ILE A 33 -35.16 44.44 -15.15
CA ILE A 33 -36.26 43.50 -14.99
C ILE A 33 -37.18 43.73 -16.19
N ASP A 34 -37.60 42.66 -16.86
CA ASP A 34 -38.93 42.41 -17.45
C ASP A 34 -38.82 41.52 -18.70
N SER A 35 -39.41 40.31 -18.62
CA SER A 35 -40.42 39.85 -19.58
C SER A 35 -40.79 38.40 -19.30
N ILE A 36 -41.97 38.25 -18.72
CA ILE A 36 -42.73 37.01 -18.58
C ILE A 36 -43.47 36.76 -19.90
N ALA A 37 -43.25 35.58 -20.50
CA ALA A 37 -44.19 34.91 -21.42
C ALA A 37 -43.92 33.40 -21.31
N HIS A 38 -44.70 32.65 -20.52
CA HIS A 38 -45.93 31.97 -20.91
C HIS A 38 -45.71 30.81 -21.90
N LEU A 39 -45.29 29.64 -21.39
CA LEU A 39 -45.54 28.33 -21.99
C LEU A 39 -45.51 27.25 -20.89
N ASP A 40 -46.65 26.60 -20.65
CA ASP A 40 -46.75 25.36 -19.88
C ASP A 40 -46.25 24.18 -20.73
N PRO A 41 -45.34 23.34 -20.22
CA PRO A 41 -45.26 21.96 -20.66
C PRO A 41 -45.89 21.04 -19.60
N VAL A 42 -46.81 20.20 -20.06
CA VAL A 42 -47.34 19.04 -19.34
C VAL A 42 -46.15 18.12 -19.02
N VAL A 43 -45.70 18.13 -17.77
CA VAL A 43 -44.67 17.22 -17.25
C VAL A 43 -45.38 15.99 -16.67
N GLU A 44 -45.26 14.90 -17.40
CA GLU A 44 -45.54 13.55 -16.94
C GLU A 44 -44.60 13.21 -15.77
N ALA A 45 -45.18 12.77 -14.64
CA ALA A 45 -44.48 12.56 -13.38
C ALA A 45 -43.44 11.44 -13.48
N ALA A 46 -42.17 11.81 -13.66
CA ALA A 46 -41.04 10.93 -13.42
C ALA A 46 -40.91 10.67 -11.90
N PRO A 47 -40.57 9.44 -11.47
CA PRO A 47 -40.43 9.11 -10.04
C PRO A 47 -39.35 10.00 -9.43
N ALA A 48 -39.68 10.59 -8.28
CA ALA A 48 -38.79 11.44 -7.51
C ALA A 48 -37.40 10.79 -7.35
N ARG A 49 -36.41 11.32 -8.05
CA ARG A 49 -35.00 11.11 -7.69
C ARG A 49 -34.83 11.74 -6.32
N ILE A 50 -34.69 10.89 -5.32
CA ILE A 50 -34.18 11.30 -4.02
C ILE A 50 -32.73 11.71 -4.28
N ASP A 51 -32.51 13.01 -4.50
CA ASP A 51 -31.17 13.59 -4.42
C ASP A 51 -30.70 13.38 -2.98
N ALA A 52 -29.90 12.32 -2.78
CA ALA A 52 -29.14 12.14 -1.56
C ALA A 52 -28.22 13.35 -1.45
N GLY A 53 -28.58 14.28 -0.57
CA GLY A 53 -27.81 15.50 -0.34
C GLY A 53 -26.34 15.20 0.02
N PRO A 54 -25.45 16.21 -0.07
CA PRO A 54 -24.00 16.07 0.10
C PRO A 54 -23.56 15.44 1.44
N ALA A 55 -24.45 15.32 2.42
CA ALA A 55 -24.20 14.68 3.70
C ALA A 55 -23.92 13.16 3.61
N ALA A 56 -24.36 12.46 2.56
CA ALA A 56 -24.10 11.02 2.40
C ALA A 56 -22.67 10.70 1.89
N GLN A 57 -21.93 11.69 1.37
CA GLN A 57 -20.57 11.49 0.87
C GLN A 57 -19.53 11.44 2.00
N ASP A 58 -19.86 11.96 3.18
CA ASP A 58 -18.94 12.18 4.30
C ASP A 58 -19.04 11.10 5.42
N SER A 59 -19.55 9.90 5.10
CA SER A 59 -19.53 8.79 6.07
C SER A 59 -18.09 8.49 6.50
N PRO A 60 -17.82 8.26 7.81
CA PRO A 60 -16.50 7.86 8.31
C PRO A 60 -15.94 6.62 7.60
N GLU A 61 -16.81 5.74 7.10
CA GLU A 61 -16.44 4.58 6.29
C GLU A 61 -15.88 4.98 4.91
N ASN A 62 -16.44 6.01 4.27
CA ASN A 62 -15.94 6.53 3.00
C ASN A 62 -14.55 7.17 3.18
N LEU A 63 -14.35 7.89 4.28
CA LEU A 63 -13.05 8.47 4.64
C LEU A 63 -11.98 7.39 4.87
N LEU A 64 -12.34 6.30 5.55
CA LEU A 64 -11.44 5.16 5.76
C LEU A 64 -11.10 4.46 4.43
N HIS A 65 -12.10 4.19 3.58
CA HIS A 65 -11.89 3.61 2.26
C HIS A 65 -11.02 4.50 1.36
N PHE A 66 -11.22 5.81 1.42
CA PHE A 66 -10.43 6.79 0.69
C PHE A 66 -8.97 6.81 1.18
N ALA A 67 -8.76 6.90 2.50
CA ALA A 67 -7.43 6.84 3.12
C ALA A 67 -6.68 5.56 2.74
N ARG A 68 -7.37 4.42 2.79
CA ARG A 68 -6.81 3.11 2.42
C ARG A 68 -6.39 3.05 0.96
N ARG A 69 -7.24 3.50 0.03
CA ARG A 69 -6.91 3.56 -1.41
C ARG A 69 -5.70 4.45 -1.68
N ARG A 70 -5.54 5.52 -0.91
CA ARG A 70 -4.41 6.43 -1.07
C ARG A 70 -3.12 5.86 -0.48
N ALA A 71 -3.20 5.23 0.70
CA ALA A 71 -2.08 4.53 1.31
C ALA A 71 -1.56 3.42 0.40
N MET A 72 -2.45 2.57 -0.15
CA MET A 72 -2.08 1.53 -1.12
C MET A 72 -1.36 2.10 -2.35
N ARG A 73 -1.82 3.24 -2.89
CA ARG A 73 -1.15 3.91 -4.03
C ARG A 73 0.22 4.50 -3.68
N LEU A 74 0.40 5.01 -2.47
CA LEU A 74 1.69 5.49 -1.98
C LEU A 74 2.64 4.32 -1.68
N VAL A 75 2.09 3.21 -1.20
CA VAL A 75 2.80 2.00 -0.83
C VAL A 75 3.32 1.23 -2.04
N GLY A 76 2.52 1.12 -3.10
CA GLY A 76 2.95 0.46 -4.34
C GLY A 76 4.20 1.08 -4.97
N ARG A 77 4.57 2.30 -4.57
CA ARG A 77 5.80 2.98 -5.00
C ARG A 77 6.99 2.78 -4.06
N ARG A 78 6.80 2.18 -2.88
CA ARG A 78 7.76 2.20 -1.77
C ARG A 78 7.97 0.83 -1.08
N ALA A 79 7.50 -0.27 -1.68
CA ALA A 79 7.73 -1.63 -1.19
C ALA A 79 7.35 -1.88 0.29
N PHE A 80 6.27 -1.27 0.78
CA PHE A 80 5.76 -1.63 2.12
C PHE A 80 5.09 -3.00 2.11
N THR A 81 5.15 -3.70 3.24
CA THR A 81 4.34 -4.90 3.44
C THR A 81 2.87 -4.52 3.60
N ARG A 82 1.97 -5.48 3.37
CA ARG A 82 0.52 -5.28 3.56
C ARG A 82 0.16 -4.86 4.98
N ASP A 83 0.92 -5.36 5.96
CA ASP A 83 0.67 -5.09 7.38
C ASP A 83 1.07 -3.64 7.72
N ASP A 84 2.19 -3.14 7.18
CA ASP A 84 2.58 -1.72 7.30
C ASP A 84 1.52 -0.79 6.72
N VAL A 85 0.86 -1.18 5.62
CA VAL A 85 -0.22 -0.37 5.03
C VAL A 85 -1.40 -0.25 5.98
N ASP A 86 -1.84 -1.38 6.54
CA ASP A 86 -2.99 -1.39 7.43
C ASP A 86 -2.69 -0.60 8.72
N ASP A 87 -1.44 -0.60 9.20
CA ASP A 87 -1.00 0.20 10.35
C ASP A 87 -0.94 1.71 10.01
N ILE A 88 -0.36 2.08 8.87
CA ILE A 88 -0.34 3.47 8.38
C ILE A 88 -1.77 4.01 8.20
N VAL A 89 -2.68 3.20 7.67
CA VAL A 89 -4.08 3.58 7.45
C VAL A 89 -4.82 3.74 8.77
N GLN A 90 -4.62 2.82 9.73
CA GLN A 90 -5.23 2.91 11.05
C GLN A 90 -4.76 4.15 11.79
N GLU A 91 -3.45 4.41 11.83
CA GLU A 91 -2.91 5.58 12.51
C GLU A 91 -3.30 6.90 11.81
N ALA A 92 -3.37 6.91 10.47
CA ALA A 92 -3.90 8.04 9.72
C ALA A 92 -5.36 8.30 10.08
N TYR A 93 -6.18 7.24 10.19
CA TYR A 93 -7.59 7.33 10.54
C TYR A 93 -7.81 7.85 11.97
N PHE A 94 -7.09 7.32 12.97
CA PHE A 94 -7.14 7.83 14.34
C PHE A 94 -6.79 9.32 14.39
N GLY A 95 -5.74 9.70 13.68
CA GLY A 95 -5.33 11.10 13.57
C GLY A 95 -6.35 12.02 12.90
N LEU A 96 -7.15 11.49 11.98
CA LEU A 96 -8.23 12.24 11.32
C LEU A 96 -9.44 12.38 12.24
N LEU A 97 -9.78 11.34 13.03
CA LEU A 97 -10.84 11.41 14.03
C LEU A 97 -10.51 12.41 15.14
N GLU A 98 -9.27 12.42 15.61
CA GLU A 98 -8.80 13.41 16.59
C GLU A 98 -8.92 14.83 16.04
N ALA A 99 -8.40 15.08 14.84
CA ALA A 99 -8.50 16.38 14.18
C ALA A 99 -9.96 16.79 13.88
N HIS A 100 -10.84 15.83 13.60
CA HIS A 100 -12.27 16.07 13.43
C HIS A 100 -12.93 16.52 14.73
N ASN A 101 -12.62 15.86 15.85
CA ASN A 101 -13.12 16.22 17.17
C ASN A 101 -12.61 17.61 17.60
N GLU A 102 -11.32 17.90 17.41
CA GLU A 102 -10.73 19.21 17.72
C GLU A 102 -11.33 20.36 16.91
N ARG A 103 -11.75 20.09 15.67
CA ARG A 103 -12.33 21.09 14.76
C ARG A 103 -13.85 21.20 14.85
N GLY A 104 -14.46 20.61 15.87
CA GLY A 104 -15.90 20.68 16.11
C GLY A 104 -16.73 19.92 15.07
N GLY A 105 -16.24 18.78 14.59
CA GLY A 105 -16.99 17.90 13.70
C GLY A 105 -16.92 18.26 12.22
N ARG A 106 -15.93 19.05 11.80
CA ARG A 106 -15.71 19.35 10.38
C ARG A 106 -15.04 18.16 9.70
N THR A 107 -15.63 17.72 8.59
CA THR A 107 -15.12 16.60 7.81
C THR A 107 -13.70 16.88 7.29
N PRO A 108 -12.76 15.94 7.44
CA PRO A 108 -11.40 16.14 6.99
C PRO A 108 -11.36 16.28 5.47
N ASN A 109 -10.78 17.38 4.97
CA ASN A 109 -10.48 17.52 3.56
C ASN A 109 -9.53 16.38 3.10
N GLU A 110 -9.77 15.82 1.92
CA GLU A 110 -8.91 14.85 1.24
C GLU A 110 -7.41 15.19 1.36
N LYS A 111 -7.03 16.47 1.23
CA LYS A 111 -5.64 16.92 1.35
C LYS A 111 -5.01 16.57 2.70
N LEU A 112 -5.76 16.61 3.80
CA LEU A 112 -5.30 16.24 5.15
C LEU A 112 -5.05 14.74 5.26
N ILE A 113 -5.89 13.94 4.61
CA ILE A 113 -5.75 12.48 4.57
C ILE A 113 -4.46 12.13 3.83
N VAL A 114 -4.25 12.72 2.65
CA VAL A 114 -3.02 12.51 1.86
C VAL A 114 -1.79 12.92 2.66
N ASP A 115 -1.82 14.08 3.32
CA ASP A 115 -0.69 14.59 4.09
C ASP A 115 -0.36 13.68 5.30
N ARG A 116 -1.37 13.23 6.06
CA ARG A 116 -1.16 12.30 7.19
C ARG A 116 -0.61 10.96 6.73
N VAL A 117 -1.22 10.33 5.71
CA VAL A 117 -0.75 9.04 5.18
C VAL A 117 0.69 9.16 4.67
N THR A 118 1.03 10.24 3.98
CA THR A 118 2.38 10.47 3.46
C THR A 118 3.39 10.67 4.59
N LYS A 119 3.04 11.41 5.65
CA LYS A 119 3.88 11.59 6.84
C LYS A 119 4.12 10.27 7.58
N LEU A 120 3.07 9.50 7.82
CA LEU A 120 3.16 8.20 8.50
C LEU A 120 3.98 7.20 7.68
N ALA A 121 3.69 7.05 6.39
CA ALA A 121 4.48 6.20 5.51
C ALA A 121 5.97 6.60 5.52
N SER A 122 6.26 7.90 5.52
CA SER A 122 7.65 8.37 5.57
C SER A 122 8.31 8.11 6.92
N ARG A 123 7.55 8.03 8.02
CA ARG A 123 8.05 7.68 9.36
C ARG A 123 8.38 6.19 9.49
N TRP A 124 7.57 5.33 8.88
CA TRP A 124 7.76 3.87 8.95
C TRP A 124 8.99 3.36 8.20
N HIS A 125 9.43 4.08 7.16
CA HIS A 125 10.66 3.76 6.41
C HIS A 125 11.93 4.36 7.01
N LEU A 126 11.81 5.10 8.10
CA LEU A 126 12.97 5.61 8.81
C LEU A 126 13.39 4.56 9.83
N PRO A 127 14.67 4.15 9.82
CA PRO A 127 15.23 3.41 10.94
C PRO A 127 14.88 4.15 12.25
N ALA A 128 14.56 3.40 13.31
CA ALA A 128 14.04 3.98 14.56
C ALA A 128 14.99 5.00 15.22
N ASP A 129 16.26 5.05 14.79
CA ASP A 129 17.29 5.98 15.24
C ASP A 129 17.40 7.26 14.38
N VAL A 130 16.72 7.33 13.23
CA VAL A 130 16.78 8.50 12.35
C VAL A 130 15.84 9.59 12.84
N ARG A 131 16.46 10.70 13.27
CA ARG A 131 15.76 11.92 13.69
C ARG A 131 14.99 12.57 12.52
N TYR A 132 13.86 13.19 12.82
CA TYR A 132 13.03 13.88 11.82
C TYR A 132 13.80 15.01 11.11
N GLU A 133 14.66 15.72 11.86
CA GLU A 133 15.52 16.79 11.38
C GLU A 133 16.44 16.31 10.26
N SER A 134 16.97 15.08 10.37
CA SER A 134 17.81 14.46 9.34
C SER A 134 17.05 14.24 8.04
N PHE A 135 15.76 13.88 8.10
CA PHE A 135 14.92 13.74 6.91
C PHE A 135 14.60 15.09 6.26
N ALA A 136 14.24 16.08 7.09
CA ALA A 136 13.99 17.44 6.61
C ALA A 136 15.25 18.03 5.94
N GLY A 137 16.41 17.82 6.57
CA GLY A 137 17.72 18.19 6.01
C GLY A 137 17.96 17.49 4.68
N ARG A 138 17.70 16.18 4.59
CA ARG A 138 17.90 15.40 3.35
C ARG A 138 17.10 15.94 2.17
N ARG A 139 15.88 16.41 2.40
CA ARG A 139 15.06 17.02 1.34
C ARG A 139 15.67 18.32 0.82
N VAL A 140 16.21 19.16 1.71
CA VAL A 140 16.90 20.40 1.31
C VAL A 140 18.19 20.06 0.56
N TYR A 141 18.96 19.10 1.06
CA TYR A 141 20.17 18.58 0.41
C TYR A 141 19.89 18.10 -1.02
N LEU A 142 18.85 17.29 -1.24
CA LEU A 142 18.51 16.81 -2.59
C LEU A 142 18.18 17.95 -3.55
N GLY A 143 17.47 18.99 -3.09
CA GLY A 143 17.21 20.18 -3.91
C GLY A 143 18.49 20.93 -4.30
N LEU A 144 19.47 21.01 -3.39
CA LEU A 144 20.78 21.63 -3.68
C LEU A 144 21.66 20.76 -4.59
N VAL A 145 21.54 19.43 -4.49
CA VAL A 145 22.21 18.50 -5.42
C VAL A 145 21.63 18.65 -6.83
N ASP A 146 20.31 18.77 -6.96
CA ASP A 146 19.65 19.02 -8.25
C ASP A 146 20.08 20.37 -8.85
N GLU A 147 20.16 21.43 -8.03
CA GLU A 147 20.68 22.74 -8.45
C GLU A 147 22.16 22.64 -8.90
N PHE A 148 22.99 21.92 -8.14
CA PHE A 148 24.38 21.67 -8.51
C PHE A 148 24.49 20.96 -9.87
N LEU A 149 23.66 19.93 -10.09
CA LEU A 149 23.60 19.18 -11.34
C LEU A 149 23.20 20.09 -12.52
N GLN A 150 22.22 20.97 -12.33
CA GLN A 150 21.80 21.94 -13.34
C GLN A 150 22.90 22.93 -13.69
N VAL A 151 23.63 23.45 -12.68
CA VAL A 151 24.67 24.46 -12.87
C VAL A 151 25.96 23.87 -13.43
N LYS A 152 26.36 22.68 -12.98
CA LYS A 152 27.65 22.07 -13.33
C LYS A 152 27.56 21.03 -14.43
N GLY A 153 26.36 20.55 -14.77
CA GLY A 153 26.14 19.51 -15.79
C GLY A 153 26.71 18.14 -15.41
N ARG A 154 27.04 17.91 -14.14
CA ARG A 154 27.54 16.64 -13.61
C ARG A 154 27.07 16.43 -12.17
N MET A 155 27.06 15.16 -11.72
CA MET A 155 26.82 14.84 -10.32
C MET A 155 27.94 15.41 -9.42
N PRO A 156 27.62 15.81 -8.18
CA PRO A 156 28.63 16.19 -7.19
C PRO A 156 29.50 14.99 -6.83
N SER A 157 30.79 15.25 -6.60
CA SER A 157 31.69 14.27 -5.98
C SER A 157 31.40 14.14 -4.48
N ARG A 158 31.86 13.06 -3.83
CA ARG A 158 31.65 12.85 -2.38
C ARG A 158 32.08 14.03 -1.51
N VAL A 159 33.18 14.70 -1.88
CA VAL A 159 33.66 15.88 -1.15
C VAL A 159 32.70 17.06 -1.33
N GLU A 160 32.14 17.24 -2.52
CA GLU A 160 31.14 18.28 -2.80
C GLU A 160 29.81 17.97 -2.10
N GLU A 161 29.40 16.70 -2.04
CA GLU A 161 28.23 16.25 -1.27
C GLU A 161 28.34 16.60 0.21
N ASP A 162 29.50 16.31 0.82
CA ASP A 162 29.76 16.65 2.23
C ASP A 162 29.71 18.16 2.46
N VAL A 163 30.26 18.97 1.54
CA VAL A 163 30.20 20.44 1.62
C VAL A 163 28.76 20.96 1.52
N ILE A 164 27.94 20.39 0.62
CA ILE A 164 26.52 20.74 0.51
C ILE A 164 25.79 20.36 1.80
N ALA A 165 26.03 19.16 2.32
CA ALA A 165 25.41 18.68 3.55
C ALA A 165 25.78 19.55 4.77
N ASP A 166 27.05 19.92 4.92
CA ASP A 166 27.50 20.85 5.95
C ASP A 166 26.89 22.24 5.78
N GLY A 167 26.73 22.71 4.54
CA GLY A 167 26.00 23.94 4.23
C GLY A 167 24.55 23.90 4.73
N VAL A 168 23.83 22.80 4.50
CA VAL A 168 22.47 22.60 5.01
C VAL A 168 22.43 22.63 6.53
N ARG A 169 23.41 21.99 7.20
CA ARG A 169 23.48 21.97 8.67
C ARG A 169 23.85 23.33 9.26
N ALA A 170 24.76 24.06 8.63
CA ALA A 170 25.19 25.38 9.07
C ALA A 170 24.08 26.43 8.91
N GLY A 171 23.28 26.32 7.83
CA GLY A 171 22.12 27.17 7.56
C GLY A 171 20.82 26.73 8.25
N TRP A 172 20.87 25.72 9.13
CA TRP A 172 19.67 25.20 9.77
C TRP A 172 19.11 26.20 10.79
N HIS A 173 17.80 26.44 10.71
CA HIS A 173 17.10 27.46 11.49
C HIS A 173 17.22 27.28 13.02
N ASP A 174 17.31 26.04 13.50
CA ASP A 174 17.47 25.72 14.91
C ASP A 174 18.85 25.07 15.16
N PRO A 175 19.76 25.73 15.90
CA PRO A 175 21.08 25.18 16.21
C PRO A 175 21.05 23.91 17.06
N GLU A 176 20.04 23.72 17.91
CA GLU A 176 19.93 22.57 18.80
C GLU A 176 19.33 21.35 18.08
N HIS A 177 18.47 21.59 17.09
CA HIS A 177 17.78 20.57 16.29
C HIS A 177 18.36 20.47 14.88
N ARG A 178 19.69 20.42 14.76
CA ARG A 178 20.35 20.24 13.46
C ARG A 178 20.21 18.79 12.96
N PRO A 179 20.15 18.58 11.63
CA PRO A 179 20.33 17.26 11.03
C PRO A 179 21.61 16.59 11.55
N ALA A 180 21.58 15.25 11.66
CA ALA A 180 22.78 14.47 12.01
C ALA A 180 23.91 14.72 10.99
N PRO A 181 25.20 14.62 11.36
CA PRO A 181 26.32 14.92 10.45
C PRO A 181 26.33 14.19 9.11
N ASP A 182 25.78 12.99 9.09
CA ASP A 182 25.76 12.05 7.99
C ASP A 182 24.34 11.85 7.43
N PHE A 183 23.43 12.80 7.66
CA PHE A 183 22.04 12.69 7.24
C PHE A 183 21.85 12.46 5.73
N HIS A 184 22.79 12.96 4.90
CA HIS A 184 22.79 12.77 3.44
C HIS A 184 23.20 11.36 3.03
N ARG A 185 23.94 10.66 3.90
CA ARG A 185 24.44 9.30 3.69
C ARG A 185 23.56 8.22 4.29
N ILE A 186 22.46 8.61 4.93
CA ILE A 186 21.43 7.66 5.37
C ILE A 186 21.02 6.87 4.13
N SER A 187 21.54 5.64 4.08
CA SER A 187 21.05 4.63 3.18
C SER A 187 19.65 4.38 3.68
N LEU A 188 18.68 5.02 3.03
CA LEU A 188 17.32 4.52 3.02
C LEU A 188 17.43 3.22 2.26
N THR A 189 18.01 2.19 2.89
CA THR A 189 18.13 0.87 2.32
C THR A 189 16.71 0.51 1.94
N PRO A 190 16.36 0.39 0.64
CA PRO A 190 15.25 -0.47 0.35
C PRO A 190 15.76 -1.83 0.83
N HIS A 191 15.14 -2.41 1.85
CA HIS A 191 15.35 -3.82 2.22
C HIS A 191 14.78 -4.76 1.14
N VAL A 192 14.96 -4.39 -0.13
CA VAL A 192 14.76 -5.21 -1.32
C VAL A 192 15.84 -4.77 -2.30
N SER A 193 16.90 -5.57 -2.39
CA SER A 193 17.84 -5.48 -3.50
C SER A 193 17.05 -5.66 -4.79
N PHE A 194 16.94 -4.59 -5.58
CA PHE A 194 16.37 -4.61 -6.94
C PHE A 194 17.41 -5.19 -7.93
N ASP A 195 18.12 -6.24 -7.52
CA ASP A 195 19.29 -6.79 -8.21
C ASP A 195 19.27 -8.33 -8.23
N GLU A 196 18.07 -8.90 -8.37
CA GLU A 196 17.92 -10.29 -8.78
C GLU A 196 16.89 -10.38 -9.93
N ARG A 197 17.43 -10.23 -11.16
CA ARG A 197 16.84 -10.56 -12.48
C ARG A 197 15.86 -9.58 -13.16
N TRP A 198 16.27 -8.32 -13.38
CA TRP A 198 15.67 -7.55 -14.49
C TRP A 198 16.63 -6.62 -15.23
N CYS A 199 17.80 -7.14 -15.65
CA CYS A 199 18.63 -6.52 -16.69
C CYS A 199 19.37 -7.64 -17.45
N GLY A 200 18.72 -8.13 -18.50
CA GLY A 200 19.36 -8.87 -19.58
C GLY A 200 19.01 -8.18 -20.88
N ASP A 201 19.47 -6.93 -21.02
CA ASP A 201 19.41 -6.17 -22.27
C ASP A 201 20.83 -5.69 -22.57
N ASP A 202 21.60 -6.56 -23.23
CA ASP A 202 22.73 -6.14 -24.04
C ASP A 202 22.40 -6.48 -25.50
N ALA A 203 22.34 -5.41 -26.27
CA ALA A 203 22.13 -5.31 -27.70
C ALA A 203 22.81 -6.40 -28.54
N VAL A 204 21.99 -7.10 -29.35
CA VAL A 204 22.43 -7.64 -30.63
C VAL A 204 21.46 -7.14 -31.71
N GLU A 205 22.05 -6.63 -32.78
CA GLU A 205 21.46 -6.10 -34.02
C GLU A 205 20.26 -6.88 -34.58
N PRO A 206 19.40 -6.23 -35.41
CA PRO A 206 18.26 -6.86 -36.04
C PRO A 206 18.72 -7.73 -37.22
N ALA A 207 19.17 -8.95 -36.93
CA ALA A 207 19.25 -9.99 -37.93
C ALA A 207 17.85 -10.58 -38.11
N LEU A 208 17.32 -10.48 -39.33
CA LEU A 208 16.20 -11.28 -39.83
C LEU A 208 16.51 -12.76 -39.57
N ALA A 209 16.05 -13.28 -38.44
CA ALA A 209 16.11 -14.70 -38.10
C ALA A 209 14.69 -15.26 -38.10
N ASP A 210 14.55 -16.28 -38.92
CA ASP A 210 13.40 -17.13 -39.22
C ASP A 210 12.52 -17.46 -37.99
N PRO A 211 11.19 -17.23 -38.03
CA PRO A 211 10.28 -17.49 -36.91
C PRO A 211 9.95 -18.97 -36.70
N THR A 212 10.79 -19.92 -37.14
CA THR A 212 10.45 -21.35 -37.12
C THR A 212 11.15 -22.21 -36.08
N ASP A 213 12.00 -21.66 -35.20
CA ASP A 213 12.72 -22.51 -34.25
C ASP A 213 12.52 -22.14 -32.76
N ARG A 214 11.77 -23.04 -32.10
CA ARG A 214 11.70 -23.30 -30.65
C ARG A 214 10.83 -22.39 -29.79
N VAL A 215 9.52 -22.43 -30.06
CA VAL A 215 8.52 -22.47 -28.99
C VAL A 215 8.24 -23.94 -28.70
N GLY A 216 8.69 -24.43 -27.53
CA GLY A 216 8.20 -25.68 -26.97
C GLY A 216 6.72 -25.51 -26.66
N ASP A 217 5.90 -26.07 -27.55
CA ASP A 217 4.50 -26.46 -27.47
C ASP A 217 3.78 -26.19 -26.12
N ALA A 218 3.53 -24.92 -25.81
CA ALA A 218 2.48 -24.56 -24.88
C ALA A 218 1.18 -24.54 -25.68
N THR A 219 0.30 -25.50 -25.44
CA THR A 219 -0.94 -25.62 -26.20
C THR A 219 -1.79 -24.36 -25.99
N PRO A 220 -2.59 -23.92 -26.98
CA PRO A 220 -3.49 -22.76 -26.86
C PRO A 220 -4.47 -22.85 -25.67
N GLU A 221 -4.71 -24.04 -25.14
CA GLU A 221 -5.48 -24.27 -23.91
C GLU A 221 -4.72 -23.82 -22.64
N GLN A 222 -3.40 -24.02 -22.56
CA GLN A 222 -2.60 -23.63 -21.40
C GLN A 222 -2.47 -22.12 -21.21
N VAL A 223 -2.48 -21.35 -22.31
CA VAL A 223 -2.46 -19.89 -22.28
C VAL A 223 -3.83 -19.32 -21.88
N ARG A 224 -4.93 -19.89 -22.38
CA ARG A 224 -6.30 -19.50 -21.97
C ARG A 224 -6.60 -19.80 -20.50
N ASP A 225 -6.02 -20.88 -20.00
CA ASP A 225 -6.14 -21.30 -18.61
C ASP A 225 -5.41 -20.36 -17.65
N ALA A 226 -4.34 -19.69 -18.07
CA ALA A 226 -3.61 -18.73 -17.25
C ALA A 226 -4.41 -17.42 -17.08
N ASP A 227 -4.93 -16.86 -18.18
CA ASP A 227 -5.72 -15.62 -18.15
C ASP A 227 -7.02 -15.78 -17.34
N SER A 228 -7.69 -16.93 -17.46
CA SER A 228 -8.92 -17.23 -16.71
C SER A 228 -8.69 -17.35 -15.20
N ARG A 229 -7.45 -17.59 -14.76
CA ARG A 229 -7.09 -17.83 -13.34
C ARG A 229 -6.65 -16.56 -12.62
N ASP A 230 -6.01 -15.62 -13.32
CA ASP A 230 -5.74 -14.28 -12.78
C ASP A 230 -7.05 -13.50 -12.57
N GLU A 231 -8.01 -13.64 -13.48
CA GLU A 231 -9.38 -13.13 -13.30
C GLU A 231 -10.06 -13.72 -12.06
N ALA A 232 -9.82 -15.00 -11.75
CA ALA A 232 -10.38 -15.64 -10.56
C ALA A 232 -9.76 -15.11 -9.25
N ALA A 233 -8.46 -14.80 -9.25
CA ALA A 233 -7.77 -14.19 -8.11
C ALA A 233 -8.23 -12.73 -7.88
N GLU A 234 -8.45 -11.95 -8.94
CA GLU A 234 -9.02 -10.61 -8.84
C GLU A 234 -10.49 -10.64 -8.37
N ALA A 235 -11.31 -11.54 -8.93
CA ALA A 235 -12.70 -11.73 -8.51
C ALA A 235 -12.81 -12.16 -7.03
N LEU A 236 -11.84 -12.94 -6.53
CA LEU A 236 -11.73 -13.30 -5.12
C LEU A 236 -11.44 -12.08 -4.24
N ALA A 237 -10.46 -11.26 -4.63
CA ALA A 237 -10.12 -10.04 -3.93
C ALA A 237 -11.31 -9.07 -3.89
N GLU A 238 -12.03 -8.95 -5.01
CA GLU A 238 -13.22 -8.12 -5.10
C GLU A 238 -14.35 -8.64 -4.19
N ARG A 239 -14.68 -9.94 -4.23
CA ARG A 239 -15.69 -10.55 -3.34
C ARG A 239 -15.36 -10.37 -1.85
N LEU A 240 -14.09 -10.51 -1.47
CA LEU A 240 -13.63 -10.28 -0.11
C LEU A 240 -13.81 -8.81 0.31
N THR A 241 -13.64 -7.86 -0.61
CA THR A 241 -13.85 -6.44 -0.34
C THR A 241 -15.32 -6.02 -0.34
N GLN A 242 -16.15 -6.59 -1.22
CA GLN A 242 -17.57 -6.23 -1.38
C GLN A 242 -18.45 -6.73 -0.23
N ALA A 243 -18.13 -7.87 0.39
CA ALA A 243 -19.01 -8.52 1.35
C ALA A 243 -19.19 -7.81 2.71
N GLN A 244 -18.66 -6.58 2.91
CA GLN A 244 -18.65 -5.84 4.19
C GLN A 244 -18.23 -6.69 5.41
N MET A 245 -17.47 -7.76 5.17
CA MET A 245 -17.08 -8.69 6.23
C MET A 245 -15.98 -8.08 7.08
N GLY A 246 -16.10 -8.17 8.41
CA GLY A 246 -15.02 -7.80 9.32
C GLY A 246 -13.72 -8.55 8.98
N ALA A 247 -12.56 -7.94 9.26
CA ALA A 247 -11.25 -8.52 8.92
C ALA A 247 -11.02 -9.93 9.50
N VAL A 248 -11.65 -10.24 10.62
CA VAL A 248 -11.64 -11.58 11.24
C VAL A 248 -12.44 -12.58 10.39
N GLU A 249 -13.62 -12.20 9.92
CA GLU A 249 -14.47 -13.07 9.10
C GLU A 249 -13.89 -13.28 7.70
N ARG A 250 -13.26 -12.26 7.11
CA ARG A 250 -12.49 -12.40 5.87
C ARG A 250 -11.35 -13.40 6.01
N ARG A 251 -10.55 -13.29 7.07
CA ARG A 251 -9.47 -14.26 7.36
C ARG A 251 -10.01 -15.66 7.61
N ARG A 252 -11.20 -15.79 8.19
CA ARG A 252 -11.87 -17.08 8.42
C ARG A 252 -12.42 -17.72 7.15
N ARG A 253 -12.79 -16.93 6.14
CA ARG A 253 -13.35 -17.42 4.88
C ARG A 253 -12.36 -17.40 3.71
N ALA A 254 -11.13 -16.93 3.95
CA ALA A 254 -10.11 -16.80 2.92
C ALA A 254 -9.88 -18.14 2.20
N TRP A 255 -9.73 -19.25 2.95
CA TRP A 255 -9.60 -20.57 2.33
C TRP A 255 -10.84 -20.96 1.53
N SER A 256 -12.04 -20.93 2.12
CA SER A 256 -13.25 -21.41 1.41
C SER A 256 -13.53 -20.62 0.13
N LEU A 257 -13.25 -19.32 0.11
CA LEU A 257 -13.40 -18.51 -1.10
C LEU A 257 -12.32 -18.84 -2.13
N PHE A 258 -11.07 -19.01 -1.70
CA PHE A 258 -9.95 -19.42 -2.56
C PHE A 258 -10.19 -20.81 -3.16
N ALA A 259 -10.68 -21.74 -2.34
CA ALA A 259 -11.03 -23.09 -2.74
C ALA A 259 -12.17 -23.11 -3.77
N GLN A 260 -13.21 -22.30 -3.57
CA GLN A 260 -14.29 -22.14 -4.55
C GLN A 260 -13.80 -21.57 -5.88
N ALA A 261 -12.87 -20.61 -5.85
CA ALA A 261 -12.32 -19.99 -7.06
C ALA A 261 -11.47 -20.96 -7.89
N LEU A 262 -10.71 -21.84 -7.22
CA LEU A 262 -9.78 -22.78 -7.86
C LEU A 262 -10.31 -24.22 -7.97
N GLY A 263 -11.54 -24.48 -7.53
CA GLY A 263 -12.11 -25.83 -7.50
C GLY A 263 -11.41 -26.78 -6.50
N LEU A 264 -10.80 -26.23 -5.44
CA LEU A 264 -10.15 -27.01 -4.39
C LEU A 264 -11.20 -27.52 -3.38
N PRO A 265 -10.91 -28.62 -2.67
CA PRO A 265 -11.75 -29.04 -1.55
C PRO A 265 -11.74 -27.99 -0.43
N ASP A 266 -12.90 -27.82 0.21
CA ASP A 266 -13.01 -26.99 1.41
C ASP A 266 -12.35 -27.69 2.61
N ALA A 267 -12.03 -26.93 3.65
CA ALA A 267 -11.50 -27.50 4.89
C ALA A 267 -12.56 -28.38 5.57
N ALA A 268 -12.17 -29.58 6.01
CA ALA A 268 -13.08 -30.50 6.67
C ALA A 268 -13.42 -29.98 8.07
N ALA A 269 -14.63 -29.43 8.25
CA ALA A 269 -15.04 -28.84 9.52
C ALA A 269 -14.97 -29.87 10.66
N ALA A 270 -14.43 -29.45 11.81
CA ALA A 270 -14.21 -30.27 13.00
C ALA A 270 -13.28 -31.49 12.80
N SER A 271 -12.46 -31.53 11.74
CA SER A 271 -11.50 -32.61 11.51
C SER A 271 -10.30 -32.58 12.45
N LEU A 272 -9.96 -31.41 13.00
CA LEU A 272 -8.80 -31.23 13.87
C LEU A 272 -9.19 -30.83 15.30
N GLY A 273 -8.60 -31.50 16.28
CA GLY A 273 -8.64 -31.09 17.68
C GLY A 273 -7.62 -29.98 18.00
N PRO A 274 -7.79 -29.22 19.09
CA PRO A 274 -6.86 -28.13 19.46
C PRO A 274 -5.39 -28.55 19.63
N ARG A 275 -5.16 -29.78 20.13
CA ARG A 275 -3.81 -30.35 20.28
C ARG A 275 -3.18 -30.67 18.93
N GLU A 276 -3.96 -31.25 18.02
CA GLU A 276 -3.53 -31.60 16.66
C GLU A 276 -3.21 -30.34 15.87
N VAL A 277 -4.02 -29.28 15.97
CA VAL A 277 -3.73 -27.97 15.36
C VAL A 277 -2.36 -27.45 15.77
N THR A 278 -2.00 -27.57 17.04
CA THR A 278 -0.70 -27.11 17.55
C THR A 278 0.43 -27.95 17.00
N ALA A 279 0.26 -29.28 16.97
CA ALA A 279 1.24 -30.22 16.43
C ALA A 279 1.45 -30.00 14.93
N VAL A 280 0.37 -29.89 14.15
CA VAL A 280 0.39 -29.68 12.71
C VAL A 280 1.02 -28.32 12.37
N LYS A 281 0.64 -27.24 13.07
CA LYS A 281 1.30 -25.93 12.89
C LYS A 281 2.79 -25.96 13.20
N ALA A 282 3.23 -26.74 14.19
CA ALA A 282 4.64 -26.84 14.54
C ALA A 282 5.47 -27.53 13.45
N VAL A 283 4.87 -28.48 12.70
CA VAL A 283 5.56 -29.20 11.62
C VAL A 283 5.76 -28.32 10.39
N VAL A 284 4.76 -27.50 10.02
CA VAL A 284 4.74 -26.78 8.74
C VAL A 284 5.22 -25.31 8.83
N ARG A 285 5.44 -24.79 10.04
CA ARG A 285 5.74 -23.36 10.31
C ARG A 285 6.86 -22.80 9.42
N GLY A 286 6.56 -21.74 8.67
CA GLY A 286 7.52 -21.02 7.82
C GLY A 286 8.11 -21.83 6.65
N ARG A 287 7.63 -23.04 6.39
CA ARG A 287 8.11 -23.94 5.33
C ARG A 287 7.01 -24.40 4.39
N LEU A 288 5.83 -23.78 4.43
CA LEU A 288 4.63 -24.33 3.80
C LEU A 288 4.73 -24.47 2.29
N ALA A 289 5.29 -23.46 1.61
CA ALA A 289 5.52 -23.51 0.17
C ALA A 289 6.57 -24.57 -0.20
N SER A 290 7.65 -24.67 0.58
CA SER A 290 8.69 -25.68 0.37
C SER A 290 8.16 -27.10 0.58
N ILE A 291 7.35 -27.34 1.62
CA ILE A 291 6.74 -28.64 1.88
C ILE A 291 5.75 -29.02 0.77
N ALA A 292 5.03 -28.04 0.19
CA ALA A 292 4.17 -28.28 -0.95
C ALA A 292 4.96 -28.66 -2.21
N ALA A 293 6.10 -28.01 -2.48
CA ALA A 293 7.00 -28.36 -3.57
C ALA A 293 7.62 -29.76 -3.36
N GLU A 294 8.17 -30.02 -2.17
CA GLU A 294 8.71 -31.34 -1.77
C GLU A 294 7.68 -32.46 -1.99
N TYR A 295 6.38 -32.21 -1.73
CA TYR A 295 5.31 -33.17 -1.98
C TYR A 295 5.09 -33.44 -3.48
N LEU A 296 5.08 -32.39 -4.31
CA LEU A 296 4.90 -32.52 -5.76
C LEU A 296 6.09 -33.23 -6.42
N ASP A 297 7.29 -33.03 -5.89
CA ASP A 297 8.50 -33.70 -6.33
C ASP A 297 8.61 -35.15 -5.82
N GLY A 298 7.74 -35.55 -4.88
CA GLY A 298 7.76 -36.88 -4.25
C GLY A 298 8.88 -37.06 -3.23
N GLU A 299 9.47 -35.96 -2.75
CA GLU A 299 10.55 -35.92 -1.76
C GLU A 299 10.06 -35.67 -0.32
N SER A 300 8.76 -35.40 -0.14
CA SER A 300 8.19 -35.07 1.18
C SER A 300 8.17 -36.26 2.13
N ASP A 301 8.56 -36.03 3.38
CA ASP A 301 8.36 -36.97 4.49
C ASP A 301 6.86 -37.25 4.74
N GLU A 302 6.52 -38.47 5.18
CA GLU A 302 5.14 -38.85 5.51
C GLU A 302 4.53 -37.92 6.57
N ARG A 303 5.31 -37.55 7.59
CA ARG A 303 4.89 -36.65 8.66
C ARG A 303 4.58 -35.23 8.17
N THR A 304 5.36 -34.69 7.23
CA THR A 304 5.13 -33.34 6.69
C THR A 304 3.93 -33.35 5.74
N THR A 305 3.79 -34.42 4.95
CA THR A 305 2.65 -34.69 4.08
C THR A 305 1.35 -34.77 4.87
N GLU A 306 1.31 -35.57 5.93
CA GLU A 306 0.15 -35.67 6.82
C GLU A 306 -0.22 -34.32 7.42
N ALA A 307 0.78 -33.57 7.91
CA ALA A 307 0.55 -32.24 8.48
C ALA A 307 0.03 -31.24 7.45
N LEU A 308 0.56 -31.25 6.22
CA LEU A 308 0.12 -30.37 5.13
C LEU A 308 -1.38 -30.56 4.83
N PHE A 309 -1.83 -31.82 4.76
CA PHE A 309 -3.20 -32.15 4.37
C PHE A 309 -4.19 -32.34 5.53
N ALA A 310 -3.72 -32.36 6.77
CA ALA A 310 -4.55 -32.56 7.96
C ALA A 310 -5.85 -31.70 8.01
N PRO A 311 -5.85 -30.41 7.62
CA PRO A 311 -7.06 -29.58 7.65
C PRO A 311 -8.19 -30.06 6.73
N PHE A 312 -7.86 -30.82 5.69
CA PHE A 312 -8.80 -31.22 4.65
C PHE A 312 -9.38 -32.63 4.88
N GLY A 313 -8.89 -33.37 5.88
CA GLY A 313 -9.33 -34.73 6.18
C GLY A 313 -9.00 -35.72 5.07
N GLU A 314 -9.96 -36.54 4.69
CA GLU A 314 -9.79 -37.53 3.62
C GLU A 314 -9.83 -36.85 2.24
N CYS A 315 -8.65 -36.52 1.71
CA CYS A 315 -8.47 -36.03 0.34
C CYS A 315 -7.93 -37.12 -0.58
N THR A 316 -8.47 -37.20 -1.80
CA THR A 316 -7.92 -38.03 -2.87
C THR A 316 -6.54 -37.51 -3.30
N MET A 317 -5.73 -38.35 -3.94
CA MET A 317 -4.40 -37.95 -4.43
C MET A 317 -4.48 -36.73 -5.36
N ALA A 318 -5.43 -36.73 -6.31
CA ALA A 318 -5.66 -35.60 -7.20
C ALA A 318 -6.00 -34.29 -6.45
N GLN A 319 -6.76 -34.37 -5.37
CA GLN A 319 -7.06 -33.20 -4.54
C GLN A 319 -5.83 -32.71 -3.77
N ARG A 320 -5.00 -33.62 -3.28
CA ARG A 320 -3.73 -33.28 -2.60
C ARG A 320 -2.79 -32.55 -3.57
N ASP A 321 -2.67 -33.05 -4.80
CA ASP A 321 -1.84 -32.45 -5.85
C ASP A 321 -2.33 -31.03 -6.20
N LEU A 322 -3.65 -30.85 -6.31
CA LEU A 322 -4.24 -29.53 -6.55
C LEU A 322 -3.98 -28.54 -5.39
N ILE A 323 -4.12 -28.99 -4.14
CA ILE A 323 -3.83 -28.15 -2.96
C ILE A 323 -2.35 -27.78 -2.93
N ALA A 324 -1.45 -28.75 -3.12
CA ALA A 324 -0.01 -28.51 -3.10
C ALA A 324 0.41 -27.55 -4.21
N ALA A 325 -0.06 -27.75 -5.44
CA ALA A 325 0.20 -26.84 -6.56
C ALA A 325 -0.33 -25.43 -6.30
N ALA A 326 -1.49 -25.29 -5.65
CA ALA A 326 -2.04 -23.98 -5.32
C ALA A 326 -1.20 -23.24 -4.26
N LEU A 327 -0.65 -23.96 -3.27
CA LEU A 327 0.20 -23.39 -2.22
C LEU A 327 1.60 -23.05 -2.73
N GLU A 328 2.19 -23.92 -3.56
CA GLU A 328 3.49 -23.69 -4.20
C GLU A 328 3.47 -22.43 -5.09
N ARG A 329 2.42 -22.26 -5.90
CA ARG A 329 2.25 -21.09 -6.78
C ARG A 329 2.09 -19.77 -6.03
N ASN A 330 1.66 -19.80 -4.78
CA ASN A 330 1.36 -18.61 -3.98
C ASN A 330 2.20 -18.56 -2.70
N PRO A 331 3.53 -18.54 -2.78
CA PRO A 331 4.40 -18.76 -1.62
C PRO A 331 4.21 -17.68 -0.54
N GLY A 332 3.90 -16.43 -0.93
CA GLY A 332 3.67 -15.32 0.01
C GLY A 332 2.34 -15.40 0.77
N GLU A 333 1.33 -16.07 0.23
CA GLU A 333 0.00 -16.21 0.85
C GLU A 333 -0.26 -17.63 1.37
N ALA A 334 0.58 -18.61 1.03
CA ALA A 334 0.42 -20.03 1.37
C ALA A 334 0.18 -20.24 2.87
N GLU A 335 1.02 -19.67 3.73
CA GLU A 335 0.90 -19.83 5.19
C GLU A 335 -0.40 -19.21 5.73
N ARG A 336 -0.85 -18.09 5.16
CA ARG A 336 -2.10 -17.41 5.54
C ARG A 336 -3.32 -18.23 5.11
N LEU A 337 -3.33 -18.72 3.88
CA LEU A 337 -4.38 -19.56 3.31
C LEU A 337 -4.51 -20.88 4.07
N TRP A 338 -3.40 -21.58 4.29
CA TRP A 338 -3.39 -22.83 5.02
C TRP A 338 -3.77 -22.64 6.49
N THR A 339 -3.30 -21.57 7.15
CA THR A 339 -3.73 -21.26 8.53
C THR A 339 -5.23 -20.99 8.60
N SER A 340 -5.81 -20.36 7.58
CA SER A 340 -7.26 -20.19 7.45
C SER A 340 -7.97 -21.55 7.40
N ALA A 341 -7.47 -22.49 6.57
CA ALA A 341 -7.99 -23.85 6.48
C ALA A 341 -7.90 -24.61 7.82
N VAL A 342 -6.75 -24.57 8.50
CA VAL A 342 -6.57 -25.19 9.83
C VAL A 342 -7.56 -24.63 10.85
N ASN A 343 -7.80 -23.31 10.83
CA ASN A 343 -8.74 -22.68 11.75
C ASN A 343 -10.20 -23.04 11.42
N ALA A 344 -10.54 -23.24 10.15
CA ALA A 344 -11.84 -23.75 9.73
C ALA A 344 -12.03 -25.21 10.16
N ALA A 345 -11.00 -26.03 10.00
CA ALA A 345 -10.96 -27.44 10.42
C ALA A 345 -11.07 -27.63 11.94
N ASN A 346 -10.45 -26.76 12.73
CA ASN A 346 -10.51 -26.82 14.20
C ASN A 346 -11.89 -26.47 14.78
N ARG A 347 -12.83 -26.00 13.96
CA ARG A 347 -14.13 -25.55 14.43
C ARG A 347 -14.98 -26.77 14.81
N ARG A 348 -14.79 -27.27 16.03
CA ARG A 348 -15.72 -28.19 16.70
C ARG A 348 -17.11 -27.59 16.55
N GLY A 349 -17.99 -28.31 15.85
CA GLY A 349 -19.25 -27.82 15.29
C GLY A 349 -19.82 -26.64 16.06
N ALA A 350 -19.88 -25.48 15.40
CA ALA A 350 -21.03 -24.61 15.60
C ALA A 350 -22.21 -25.53 15.34
N SER A 351 -22.81 -26.02 16.42
CA SER A 351 -23.79 -27.08 16.33
C SER A 351 -24.81 -26.63 15.31
N THR A 352 -24.99 -27.45 14.28
CA THR A 352 -26.26 -27.49 13.60
C THR A 352 -27.27 -27.82 14.69
N LYS A 353 -27.79 -26.79 15.38
CA LYS A 353 -29.15 -26.84 15.86
C LYS A 353 -29.95 -27.05 14.59
N THR A 354 -30.16 -28.32 14.26
CA THR A 354 -31.24 -28.76 13.42
C THR A 354 -32.48 -28.17 14.06
N THR A 355 -32.89 -27.02 13.56
CA THR A 355 -34.20 -26.47 13.83
C THR A 355 -35.13 -27.48 13.18
N ASP A 356 -35.61 -28.45 13.96
CA ASP A 356 -36.77 -29.25 13.61
C ASP A 356 -37.87 -28.22 13.30
N SER A 357 -38.16 -28.03 12.02
CA SER A 357 -39.40 -27.41 11.59
C SER A 357 -40.50 -28.38 11.97
N PRO A 358 -41.38 -28.05 12.94
CA PRO A 358 -42.56 -28.85 13.17
C PRO A 358 -43.44 -28.79 11.91
N VAL A 359 -43.83 -29.97 11.43
CA VAL A 359 -44.82 -30.19 10.36
C VAL A 359 -46.21 -29.80 10.84
#